data_AF-A0A6A6ESC7-F1
#
_entry.id   AF-A0A6A6ESC7-F1
#
_cell.length_a   1.000
_cell.length_b   1.000
_cell.length_c   1.000
_cell.angle_alpha   90.00
_cell.angle_beta   90.00
_cell.angle_gamma   90.00
#
_symmetry.space_group_name_H-M   'P 1'
#
loop_
_entity.id
_entity.type
_entity.pdbx_description
1 polymer ?
#
loop_
_entity_poly.entity_id
_entity_poly.type
_entity_poly.pdbx_seq_one_letter_code
_entity_poly.pdbx_strand_id
1 'polypeptide(L)'
;MMDLKPPVRILFRTRPDQLQMIHPILDHADTILIEKFCRSGNITISGIQRLITKVWIEKNKERADIICDYGVPAKAEPKVIAYDVTIKGSDLVLDPLDDSQIRSRVNKEVGAWRESNNKYGMPFPGRTDVRNLQRRQKTTSRRNCSSKLSASLHL
;
A
#
# COMPACT_ATOMS: atom_id res chain seq x y z
N MET A 1 11.81 -6.52 -21.64
CA MET A 1 10.43 -6.03 -21.76
C MET A 1 9.55 -6.95 -20.93
N MET A 2 8.81 -6.44 -19.93
CA MET A 2 7.89 -7.26 -19.13
C MET A 2 6.58 -7.44 -19.91
N ASP A 3 6.28 -8.66 -20.36
CA ASP A 3 4.97 -8.98 -20.94
C ASP A 3 4.00 -9.37 -19.82
N LEU A 4 3.00 -8.51 -19.59
CA LEU A 4 2.10 -8.58 -18.45
C LEU A 4 0.70 -8.93 -18.94
N LYS A 5 0.27 -10.17 -18.70
CA LYS A 5 -1.03 -10.67 -19.18
C LYS A 5 -2.12 -10.45 -18.12
N PRO A 6 -3.17 -9.66 -18.42
CA PRO A 6 -4.31 -9.54 -17.53
C PRO A 6 -5.11 -10.85 -17.48
N PRO A 7 -5.90 -11.12 -16.41
CA PRO A 7 -6.08 -10.30 -15.21
C PRO A 7 -4.97 -10.53 -14.18
N VAL A 8 -4.36 -9.45 -13.70
CA VAL A 8 -3.25 -9.50 -12.74
C VAL A 8 -3.32 -8.35 -11.75
N ARG A 9 -3.01 -8.66 -10.48
CA ARG A 9 -2.85 -7.69 -9.41
C ARG A 9 -1.38 -7.47 -9.15
N ILE A 10 -1.00 -6.23 -8.94
CA ILE A 10 0.38 -5.80 -8.83
C ILE A 10 0.55 -5.17 -7.45
N LEU A 11 1.57 -5.64 -6.72
CA LEU A 11 2.03 -5.05 -5.48
C LEU A 11 3.36 -4.35 -5.74
N PHE A 12 3.40 -3.05 -5.52
CA PHE A 12 4.66 -2.32 -5.37
C PHE A 12 4.94 -2.14 -3.89
N ARG A 13 6.05 -2.70 -3.44
CA ARG A 13 6.61 -2.41 -2.12
C ARG A 13 7.73 -1.41 -2.29
N THR A 14 7.74 -0.38 -1.46
CA THR A 14 8.81 0.61 -1.44
C THR A 14 8.92 1.25 -0.07
N ARG A 15 9.67 2.34 0.04
CA ARG A 15 9.73 3.20 1.22
C ARG A 15 9.07 4.56 0.95
N PRO A 16 8.48 5.21 1.96
CA PRO A 16 7.87 6.54 1.78
C PRO A 16 8.85 7.61 1.28
N ASP A 17 10.12 7.57 1.69
CA ASP A 17 11.17 8.50 1.23
C ASP A 17 11.42 8.35 -0.28
N GLN A 18 11.41 7.12 -0.79
CA GLN A 18 11.55 6.83 -2.23
C GLN A 18 10.37 7.40 -3.04
N LEU A 19 9.14 7.32 -2.53
CA LEU A 19 7.98 7.95 -3.16
C LEU A 19 8.12 9.47 -3.19
N GLN A 20 8.63 10.08 -2.12
CA GLN A 20 8.86 11.52 -2.06
C GLN A 20 9.90 12.01 -3.07
N MET A 21 10.87 11.16 -3.44
CA MET A 21 11.81 11.45 -4.53
C MET A 21 11.12 11.55 -5.90
N ILE A 22 9.97 10.88 -6.08
CA ILE A 22 9.17 10.99 -7.30
C ILE A 22 8.35 12.28 -7.27
N HIS A 23 7.65 12.53 -6.16
CA HIS A 23 6.80 13.70 -5.99
C HIS A 23 6.51 13.97 -4.50
N PRO A 24 6.50 15.24 -4.03
CA PRO A 24 6.27 15.57 -2.62
C PRO A 24 4.85 15.22 -2.14
N ILE A 25 3.85 15.36 -3.01
CA ILE A 25 2.47 14.89 -2.76
C ILE A 25 2.40 13.38 -3.04
N LEU A 26 2.16 12.59 -2.00
CA LEU A 26 2.27 11.13 -2.07
C LEU A 26 1.26 10.48 -3.02
N ASP A 27 0.04 11.01 -3.14
CA ASP A 27 -0.93 10.46 -4.10
C ASP A 27 -0.47 10.65 -5.55
N HIS A 28 0.17 11.77 -5.86
CA HIS A 28 0.79 11.97 -7.17
C HIS A 28 2.01 11.06 -7.34
N ALA A 29 2.79 10.84 -6.28
CA ALA A 29 3.93 9.92 -6.33
C ALA A 29 3.51 8.50 -6.70
N ASP A 30 2.41 7.99 -6.12
CA ASP A 30 1.87 6.68 -6.47
C ASP A 30 1.46 6.62 -7.95
N THR A 31 0.73 7.64 -8.43
CA THR A 31 0.30 7.72 -9.84
C THR A 31 1.49 7.72 -10.78
N ILE A 32 2.50 8.56 -10.52
CA ILE A 32 3.71 8.64 -11.35
C ILE A 32 4.50 7.33 -11.32
N LEU A 33 4.57 6.64 -10.17
CA LEU A 33 5.19 5.32 -10.07
C LEU A 33 4.48 4.31 -10.99
N ILE A 34 3.15 4.28 -10.98
CA ILE A 34 2.35 3.40 -11.84
C ILE A 34 2.54 3.76 -13.32
N GLU A 35 2.59 5.05 -13.67
CA GLU A 35 2.86 5.51 -15.04
C GLU A 35 4.24 5.06 -15.53
N LYS A 36 5.29 5.22 -14.71
CA LYS A 36 6.65 4.77 -15.04
C LYS A 36 6.68 3.25 -15.26
N PHE A 37 6.02 2.49 -14.39
CA PHE A 37 5.87 1.04 -14.54
C PHE A 37 5.19 0.69 -15.87
N CYS A 38 4.07 1.34 -16.19
CA CYS A 38 3.34 1.10 -17.42
C CYS A 38 4.19 1.38 -18.67
N ARG A 39 4.94 2.48 -18.68
CA ARG A 39 5.88 2.81 -19.78
C ARG A 39 6.95 1.72 -19.94
N SER A 40 7.48 1.18 -18.84
CA SER A 40 8.51 0.14 -18.88
C SER A 40 7.99 -1.22 -19.38
N GLY A 41 6.69 -1.50 -19.19
CA GLY A 41 6.03 -2.74 -19.59
C GLY A 41 5.21 -2.65 -20.89
N ASN A 42 5.19 -1.50 -21.57
CA ASN A 42 4.28 -1.22 -22.69
C ASN A 42 2.79 -1.50 -22.35
N ILE A 43 2.38 -1.12 -21.13
CA ILE A 43 1.03 -1.31 -20.62
C ILE A 43 0.27 0.01 -20.74
N THR A 44 -0.99 -0.03 -21.19
CA THR A 44 -1.84 1.16 -21.21
C THR A 44 -2.30 1.51 -19.79
N ILE A 45 -1.95 2.72 -19.32
CA ILE A 45 -2.28 3.20 -17.96
C ILE A 45 -3.77 3.16 -17.64
N SER A 46 -4.65 3.38 -18.63
CA SER A 46 -6.11 3.34 -18.45
C SER A 46 -6.63 1.95 -18.07
N GLY A 47 -5.84 0.89 -18.32
CA GLY A 47 -6.16 -0.46 -17.88
C GLY A 47 -5.76 -0.74 -16.42
N ILE A 48 -4.99 0.16 -15.79
CA ILE A 48 -4.54 0.03 -14.41
C ILE A 48 -5.48 0.79 -13.48
N GLN A 49 -5.92 0.09 -12.43
CA GLN A 49 -6.73 0.66 -11.37
C GLN A 49 -5.96 0.60 -10.04
N ARG A 50 -5.47 1.74 -9.54
CA ARG A 50 -4.90 1.84 -8.17
C ARG A 50 -5.99 1.52 -7.17
N LEU A 51 -5.78 0.54 -6.29
CA LEU A 51 -6.75 0.12 -5.28
C LEU A 51 -6.45 0.73 -3.91
N ILE A 52 -5.27 0.41 -3.39
CA ILE A 52 -4.88 0.65 -2.00
C ILE A 52 -3.44 1.16 -1.98
N THR A 53 -3.18 2.15 -1.13
CA THR A 53 -1.83 2.45 -0.66
C THR A 53 -1.78 2.37 0.84
N LYS A 54 -0.88 1.55 1.38
CA LYS A 54 -0.74 1.30 2.81
C LYS A 54 0.66 1.61 3.28
N VAL A 55 0.77 2.54 4.22
CA VAL A 55 2.05 2.86 4.88
C VAL A 55 2.10 2.22 6.25
N TRP A 56 3.16 1.45 6.53
CA TRP A 56 3.32 0.67 7.75
C TRP A 56 4.79 0.59 8.20
N ILE A 57 5.04 0.09 9.40
CA ILE A 57 6.39 -0.07 9.97
C ILE A 57 6.70 -1.56 10.08
N GLU A 58 7.81 -1.96 9.46
CA GLU A 58 8.39 -3.30 9.55
C GLU A 58 9.76 -3.22 10.22
N LYS A 59 9.95 -3.86 11.39
CA LYS A 59 11.25 -3.89 12.08
C LYS A 59 11.92 -2.50 12.18
N ASN A 60 11.14 -1.49 12.56
CA ASN A 60 11.52 -0.06 12.64
C ASN A 60 11.81 0.65 11.31
N LYS A 61 11.50 0.03 10.16
CA LYS A 61 11.63 0.64 8.84
C LYS A 61 10.25 0.93 8.26
N GLU A 62 10.09 2.11 7.70
CA GLU A 62 8.84 2.46 7.02
C GLU A 62 8.76 1.74 5.67
N ARG A 63 7.55 1.30 5.35
CA ARG A 63 7.19 0.60 4.12
C ARG A 63 5.90 1.18 3.57
N ALA A 64 5.83 1.27 2.25
CA ALA A 64 4.62 1.58 1.51
C ALA A 64 4.32 0.39 0.58
N ASP A 65 3.14 -0.21 0.74
CA ASP A 65 2.60 -1.21 -0.18
C ASP A 65 1.53 -0.48 -1.03
N ILE A 66 1.74 -0.40 -2.35
CA ILE A 66 0.78 0.13 -3.33
C ILE A 66 0.24 -1.05 -4.13
N ILE A 67 -1.08 -1.22 -4.16
CA ILE A 67 -1.74 -2.32 -4.84
C ILE A 67 -2.58 -1.76 -5.98
N CYS A 68 -2.41 -2.29 -7.18
CA CYS A 68 -3.24 -1.97 -8.35
C CYS A 68 -3.67 -3.23 -9.12
N ASP A 69 -4.77 -3.12 -9.85
CA ASP A 69 -5.29 -4.17 -10.73
C ASP A 69 -5.07 -3.80 -12.19
N TYR A 70 -4.68 -4.77 -13.02
CA TYR A 70 -4.65 -4.67 -14.48
C TYR A 70 -5.66 -5.65 -15.10
N GLY A 71 -6.74 -5.12 -15.66
CA GLY A 71 -7.80 -5.91 -16.31
C GLY A 71 -8.51 -6.90 -15.38
N VAL A 72 -8.54 -6.65 -14.07
CA VAL A 72 -9.14 -7.56 -13.08
C VAL A 72 -10.62 -7.23 -12.85
N PRO A 73 -11.54 -8.20 -13.04
CA PRO A 73 -12.95 -8.01 -12.69
C PRO A 73 -13.14 -7.78 -11.17
N ALA A 74 -14.13 -6.97 -10.80
CA ALA A 74 -14.37 -6.54 -9.41
C ALA A 74 -14.61 -7.68 -8.38
N LYS A 75 -14.85 -8.92 -8.81
CA LYS A 75 -15.07 -10.09 -7.92
C LYS A 75 -14.06 -11.22 -8.13
N ALA A 76 -13.00 -10.98 -8.92
CA ALA A 76 -11.99 -12.00 -9.19
C ALA A 76 -10.84 -11.96 -8.17
N GLU A 77 -10.23 -13.13 -7.95
CA GLU A 77 -8.93 -13.28 -7.29
C GLU A 77 -7.83 -13.53 -8.33
N PRO A 78 -7.21 -12.47 -8.87
CA PRO A 78 -6.21 -12.61 -9.91
C PRO A 78 -4.91 -13.22 -9.38
N LYS A 79 -4.01 -13.54 -10.32
CA LYS A 79 -2.60 -13.74 -10.00
C LYS A 79 -2.05 -12.43 -9.41
N VAL A 80 -1.12 -12.56 -8.46
CA VAL A 80 -0.42 -11.42 -7.87
C VAL A 80 1.03 -11.47 -8.33
N ILE A 81 1.52 -10.36 -8.84
CA ILE A 81 2.95 -10.11 -9.00
C ILE A 81 3.36 -9.02 -8.02
N ALA A 82 4.58 -9.09 -7.52
CA ALA A 82 5.07 -8.15 -6.53
C ALA A 82 6.50 -7.74 -6.84
N TYR A 83 6.79 -6.47 -6.58
CA TYR A 83 8.11 -5.89 -6.76
C TYR A 83 8.51 -5.10 -5.52
N ASP A 84 9.76 -5.21 -5.11
CA ASP A 84 10.43 -4.19 -4.32
C ASP A 84 10.93 -3.12 -5.29
N VAL A 85 10.59 -1.88 -5.00
CA VAL A 85 10.79 -0.76 -5.90
C VAL A 85 11.76 0.22 -5.29
N THR A 86 12.87 0.44 -6.00
CA THR A 86 13.86 1.47 -5.69
C THR A 86 13.87 2.55 -6.76
N ILE A 87 13.91 3.81 -6.34
CA ILE A 87 13.98 4.98 -7.21
C ILE A 87 15.43 5.45 -7.29
N LYS A 88 16.03 5.38 -8.49
CA LYS A 88 17.40 5.83 -8.75
C LYS A 88 17.36 6.95 -9.79
N GLY A 89 17.36 8.20 -9.31
CA GLY A 89 17.19 9.36 -10.19
C GLY A 89 15.83 9.31 -10.90
N SER A 90 15.84 9.29 -12.24
CA SER A 90 14.62 9.12 -13.04
C SER A 90 14.09 7.69 -13.09
N ASP A 91 14.92 6.70 -12.74
CA ASP A 91 14.69 5.32 -13.11
C ASP A 91 13.97 4.53 -12.00
N LEU A 92 13.19 3.55 -12.46
CA LEU A 92 12.46 2.60 -11.62
C LEU A 92 13.22 1.27 -11.65
N VAL A 93 13.79 0.87 -10.52
CA VAL A 93 14.38 -0.46 -10.36
C VAL A 93 13.33 -1.36 -9.73
N LEU A 94 13.00 -2.46 -10.43
CA LEU A 94 11.98 -3.44 -10.04
C LEU A 94 12.64 -4.77 -9.69
N ASP A 95 12.70 -5.09 -8.40
CA ASP A 95 13.20 -6.38 -7.93
C ASP A 95 12.00 -7.29 -7.61
N PRO A 96 11.84 -8.44 -8.29
CA PRO A 96 10.71 -9.34 -8.02
C PRO A 96 10.71 -9.81 -6.57
N LEU A 97 9.55 -9.76 -5.94
CA LEU A 97 9.32 -10.34 -4.62
C LEU A 97 8.68 -11.71 -4.78
N ASP A 98 9.49 -12.76 -4.60
CA ASP A 98 9.00 -14.13 -4.62
C ASP A 98 8.79 -14.62 -3.18
N ASP A 99 7.54 -14.54 -2.74
CA ASP A 99 7.09 -15.07 -1.45
C ASP A 99 5.70 -15.69 -1.65
N SER A 100 5.60 -16.98 -1.28
CA SER A 100 4.40 -17.80 -1.45
C SER A 100 3.16 -17.23 -0.74
N GLN A 101 3.37 -16.38 0.28
CA GLN A 101 2.29 -15.76 1.06
C GLN A 101 1.81 -14.43 0.48
N ILE A 102 2.59 -13.79 -0.42
CA ILE A 102 2.24 -12.47 -0.97
C ILE A 102 0.86 -12.48 -1.63
N ARG A 103 0.59 -13.50 -2.46
CA ARG A 103 -0.69 -13.58 -3.16
C ARG A 103 -1.89 -13.60 -2.21
N SER A 104 -1.84 -14.50 -1.21
CA SER A 104 -2.90 -14.63 -0.21
C SER A 104 -3.08 -13.35 0.59
N ARG A 105 -1.97 -12.75 1.06
CA ARG A 105 -1.97 -11.51 1.83
C ARG A 105 -2.59 -10.34 1.05
N VAL A 106 -2.15 -10.14 -0.20
CA VAL A 106 -2.60 -9.04 -1.06
C VAL A 106 -4.08 -9.17 -1.41
N ASN A 107 -4.54 -10.38 -1.77
CA ASN A 107 -5.95 -10.61 -2.09
C ASN A 107 -6.85 -10.40 -0.86
N LYS A 108 -6.43 -10.88 0.32
CA LYS A 108 -7.14 -10.65 1.58
C LYS A 108 -7.24 -9.16 1.92
N GLU A 109 -6.16 -8.40 1.71
CA GLU A 109 -6.14 -6.96 1.97
C GLU A 109 -7.10 -6.19 1.06
N VAL A 110 -7.13 -6.54 -0.23
CA VAL A 110 -8.11 -5.96 -1.18
C VAL A 110 -9.55 -6.32 -0.80
N GLY A 111 -9.81 -7.56 -0.38
CA GLY A 111 -11.13 -7.99 0.08
C GLY A 111 -11.62 -7.17 1.29
N ALA A 112 -10.80 -7.09 2.34
CA ALA A 112 -11.13 -6.34 3.55
C ALA A 112 -11.36 -4.83 3.27
N TRP A 113 -10.61 -4.26 2.33
CA TRP A 113 -10.80 -2.87 1.93
C TRP A 113 -12.11 -2.68 1.16
N ARG A 114 -12.43 -3.56 0.20
CA ARG A 114 -13.70 -3.52 -0.54
C ARG A 114 -14.90 -3.61 0.41
N GLU A 115 -14.85 -4.51 1.40
CA GLU A 115 -15.88 -4.62 2.44
C GLU A 115 -16.01 -3.32 3.24
N SER A 116 -14.88 -2.74 3.66
CA SER A 116 -14.86 -1.48 4.41
C SER A 116 -15.42 -0.32 3.58
N ASN A 117 -15.08 -0.25 2.30
CA ASN A 117 -15.63 0.73 1.37
C ASN A 117 -17.14 0.63 1.22
N ASN A 118 -17.64 -0.58 0.98
CA ASN A 118 -19.07 -0.83 0.86
C ASN A 118 -19.82 -0.46 2.15
N LYS A 119 -19.20 -0.70 3.31
CA LYS A 119 -19.81 -0.44 4.62
C LYS A 119 -19.78 1.03 5.03
N TYR A 120 -18.71 1.76 4.71
CA TYR A 120 -18.45 3.10 5.26
C TYR A 120 -18.34 4.21 4.21
N GLY A 121 -18.53 3.92 2.92
CA GLY A 121 -18.50 4.93 1.85
C GLY A 121 -17.13 5.57 1.64
N MET A 122 -16.06 4.83 1.89
CA MET A 122 -14.69 5.36 1.81
C MET A 122 -14.29 5.70 0.35
N PRO A 123 -13.46 6.73 0.13
CA PRO A 123 -13.06 7.17 -1.19
C PRO A 123 -12.15 6.16 -1.90
N PHE A 124 -12.20 6.15 -3.24
CA PHE A 124 -11.38 5.32 -4.11
C PHE A 124 -10.42 6.19 -4.95
N PRO A 125 -9.11 5.86 -5.07
CA PRO A 125 -8.38 4.79 -4.37
C PRO A 125 -8.17 5.10 -2.88
N GLY A 126 -8.07 4.06 -2.05
CA GLY A 126 -7.86 4.26 -0.61
C GLY A 126 -6.39 4.39 -0.23
N ARG A 127 -6.03 5.46 0.49
CA ARG A 127 -4.73 5.58 1.16
C ARG A 127 -4.89 5.46 2.66
N THR A 128 -4.22 4.48 3.26
CA THR A 128 -4.25 4.22 4.70
C THR A 128 -2.85 4.34 5.29
N ASP A 129 -2.65 5.32 6.18
CA ASP A 129 -1.42 5.43 6.97
C ASP A 129 -1.59 4.72 8.32
N VAL A 130 -1.12 3.48 8.41
CA VAL A 130 -1.23 2.64 9.61
C VAL A 130 -0.34 3.17 10.74
N ARG A 131 0.68 3.99 10.44
CA ARG A 131 1.50 4.65 11.47
C ARG A 131 0.65 5.56 12.33
N ASN A 132 -0.28 6.30 11.73
CA ASN A 132 -1.17 7.19 12.46
C ASN A 132 -2.15 6.42 13.35
N LEU A 133 -2.63 5.26 12.89
CA LEU A 133 -3.46 4.38 13.70
C LEU A 133 -2.69 3.80 14.89
N GLN A 134 -1.47 3.30 14.68
CA GLN A 134 -0.60 2.78 15.75
C GLN A 134 -0.18 3.87 16.74
N ARG A 135 0.14 5.07 16.26
CA ARG A 135 0.46 6.24 17.11
C ARG A 135 -0.75 6.61 17.97
N ARG A 136 -1.94 6.71 17.37
CA ARG A 136 -3.20 6.98 18.10
C ARG A 136 -3.44 5.94 19.20
N GLN A 137 -3.32 4.65 18.89
CA GLN A 137 -3.47 3.57 19.87
C GLN A 137 -2.44 3.65 21.02
N LYS A 138 -1.17 3.99 20.73
CA LYS A 138 -0.15 4.22 21.77
C LYS A 138 -0.49 5.40 22.67
N THR A 139 -0.97 6.52 22.12
CA THR A 139 -1.42 7.66 22.93
C THR A 139 -2.64 7.34 23.79
N THR A 140 -3.61 6.59 23.27
CA THR A 140 -4.79 6.17 24.05
C THR A 140 -4.41 5.21 25.17
N SER A 141 -3.50 4.26 24.90
CA SER A 141 -2.98 3.33 25.92
C SER A 141 -2.20 4.06 27.02
N ARG A 142 -1.38 5.07 26.66
CA ARG A 142 -0.67 5.92 27.63
C ARG A 142 -1.63 6.74 28.50
N ARG A 143 -2.67 7.36 27.91
CA ARG A 143 -3.69 8.09 28.69
C ARG A 143 -4.41 7.18 29.69
N ASN A 144 -4.72 5.95 29.29
CA ASN A 144 -5.38 4.97 30.16
C ASN A 144 -4.46 4.40 31.26
N CYS A 145 -3.14 4.41 31.08
CA CYS A 145 -2.20 4.07 32.16
C CYS A 145 -1.96 5.26 33.10
N SER A 146 -1.88 6.49 32.59
CA SER A 146 -1.71 7.69 33.42
C SER A 146 -2.92 7.96 34.31
N SER A 147 -4.14 7.68 33.85
CA SER A 147 -5.36 7.82 34.67
C SER A 147 -5.47 6.76 35.78
N LYS A 148 -4.82 5.60 35.63
CA LYS A 148 -4.74 4.56 36.68
C LYS A 148 -3.72 4.90 37.76
N LEU A 149 -2.60 5.54 37.41
CA LEU A 149 -1.59 5.97 38.39
C LEU A 149 -2.07 7.13 39.28
N SER A 150 -2.89 8.05 38.76
CA SER A 150 -3.50 9.12 39.55
C SER A 150 -4.59 8.64 40.52
N ALA A 151 -5.16 7.45 40.29
CA ALA A 151 -6.16 6.86 41.18
C ALA A 151 -5.55 6.04 42.35
N SER A 152 -4.23 5.81 42.34
CA SER A 152 -3.53 5.02 43.37
C SER A 152 -2.71 5.85 44.35
N LEU A 153 -2.82 7.18 44.31
CA LEU A 153 -2.10 8.12 45.22
C LEU A 153 -3.03 8.76 46.28
N HIS A 154 -4.24 8.21 46.46
CA HIS A 154 -5.21 8.64 47.48
C HIS A 154 -5.69 7.47 48.35
N LEU A 155 -4.76 6.63 48.82
CA LEU A 155 -4.96 5.75 49.97
C LEU A 155 -3.75 5.86 50.90
#